data_AF-A0A8J9V148-F1
#
_entry.id   AF-A0A8J9V148-F1
#
_cell.length_a   1.000
_cell.length_b   1.000
_cell.length_c   1.000
_cell.angle_alpha   90.00
_cell.angle_beta   90.00
_cell.angle_gamma   90.00
#
_symmetry.space_group_name_H-M   'P 1'
#
loop_
_entity.id
_entity.type
_entity.pdbx_description
1 polymer ?
#
loop_
_entity_poly.entity_id
_entity_poly.type
_entity_poly.pdbx_seq_one_letter_code
_entity_poly.pdbx_strand_id
1 'polypeptide(L)'
;MPEMIKSPADIKTAPFDPRFPNQNQTRHCYQSYLDFHRCQKVRGEQYEPCFYFKRVYKSLCPNEWVEKWDDQRSSGTFPGRI
;
A
#
# COMPACT_ATOMS: atom_id res chain seq x y z
N MET A 1 -11.32 8.09 8.71
CA MET A 1 -12.15 9.04 7.93
C MET A 1 -11.25 9.65 6.88
N PRO A 2 -11.62 9.72 5.58
CA PRO A 2 -10.77 10.42 4.63
C PRO A 2 -10.81 11.92 4.98
N GLU A 3 -9.62 12.52 5.07
CA GLU A 3 -9.45 13.96 5.22
C GLU A 3 -10.25 14.66 4.12
N MET A 4 -11.23 15.48 4.48
CA MET A 4 -11.97 16.27 3.50
C MET A 4 -10.97 17.15 2.76
N ILE A 5 -10.90 17.01 1.43
CA ILE A 5 -10.11 17.89 0.57
C ILE A 5 -10.73 19.28 0.70
N LYS A 6 -10.14 20.15 1.53
CA LYS A 6 -10.63 21.51 1.79
C LYS A 6 -10.04 22.49 0.78
N SER A 7 -8.86 22.20 0.26
CA SER A 7 -8.13 23.02 -0.72
C SER A 7 -7.35 22.15 -1.71
N PRO A 8 -6.95 22.70 -2.89
CA PRO A 8 -6.08 22.00 -3.84
C PRO A 8 -4.74 21.57 -3.25
N ALA A 9 -4.24 22.29 -2.22
CA ALA A 9 -3.00 21.95 -1.53
C ALA A 9 -3.11 20.70 -0.64
N ASP A 10 -4.34 20.26 -0.32
CA ASP A 10 -4.59 19.05 0.46
C ASP A 10 -4.57 17.78 -0.39
N ILE A 11 -4.50 17.93 -1.73
CA ILE A 11 -4.39 16.80 -2.66
C ILE A 11 -2.99 16.20 -2.50
N LYS A 12 -2.93 15.04 -1.85
CA LYS A 12 -1.71 14.29 -1.61
C LYS A 12 -1.78 12.93 -2.28
N THR A 13 -0.65 12.47 -2.80
CA THR A 13 -0.46 11.14 -3.38
C THR A 13 0.80 10.48 -2.78
N ALA A 14 1.16 9.30 -3.26
CA ALA A 14 2.40 8.63 -2.87
C ALA A 14 3.62 9.54 -3.15
N PRO A 15 4.50 9.78 -2.16
CA PRO A 15 5.72 10.56 -2.37
C PRO A 15 6.75 9.77 -3.19
N PHE A 16 7.78 10.47 -3.67
CA PHE A 16 8.94 9.82 -4.28
C PHE A 16 9.69 8.96 -3.25
N ASP A 17 9.94 7.70 -3.58
CA ASP A 17 10.73 6.77 -2.77
C ASP A 17 12.11 6.54 -3.42
N PRO A 18 13.22 7.01 -2.81
CA PRO A 18 14.57 6.83 -3.36
C PRO A 18 15.00 5.37 -3.54
N ARG A 19 14.32 4.40 -2.90
CA ARG A 19 14.57 2.96 -3.11
C ARG A 19 14.11 2.47 -4.48
N PHE A 20 13.19 3.20 -5.12
CA PHE A 20 12.61 2.88 -6.42
C PHE A 20 12.75 4.07 -7.39
N PRO A 21 13.99 4.47 -7.76
CA PRO A 21 14.22 5.68 -8.56
C PRO A 21 13.92 5.51 -10.06
N ASN A 22 13.80 4.27 -10.53
CA ASN A 22 13.61 3.95 -11.94
C ASN A 22 12.15 4.10 -12.37
N GLN A 23 11.90 4.20 -13.68
CA GLN A 23 10.55 4.31 -14.23
C GLN A 23 9.63 3.13 -13.89
N ASN A 24 10.20 1.92 -13.73
CA ASN A 24 9.42 0.75 -13.34
C ASN A 24 9.08 0.78 -11.84
N GLN A 25 7.82 1.08 -11.53
CA GLN A 25 7.28 1.17 -10.16
C GLN A 25 6.58 -0.10 -9.65
N THR A 26 6.62 -1.21 -10.40
CA THR A 26 5.99 -2.48 -10.01
C THR A 26 6.49 -2.97 -8.64
N ARG A 27 7.80 -2.84 -8.36
CA ARG A 27 8.38 -3.23 -7.07
C ARG A 27 7.93 -2.31 -5.92
N HIS A 28 7.75 -1.02 -6.20
CA HIS A 28 7.28 -0.05 -5.20
C HIS A 28 5.85 -0.37 -4.76
N CYS A 29 4.97 -0.63 -5.73
CA CYS A 29 3.60 -1.10 -5.48
C CYS A 29 3.60 -2.40 -4.65
N TYR A 30 4.30 -3.44 -5.10
CA TYR A 30 4.32 -4.73 -4.42
C TYR A 30 4.91 -4.65 -3.00
N GLN A 31 6.01 -3.92 -2.80
CA GLN A 31 6.63 -3.75 -1.49
C GLN A 31 5.71 -3.00 -0.52
N SER A 32 5.02 -1.96 -0.99
CA SER A 32 4.09 -1.20 -0.15
C SER A 32 2.88 -2.02 0.31
N TYR A 33 2.40 -2.92 -0.56
CA TYR A 33 1.33 -3.87 -0.21
C TYR A 33 1.79 -4.84 0.89
N LEU A 34 2.98 -5.43 0.73
CA LEU A 34 3.57 -6.31 1.75
C LEU A 34 3.80 -5.58 3.08
N ASP A 35 4.34 -4.37 3.04
CA ASP A 35 4.68 -3.59 4.23
C ASP A 35 3.43 -3.22 5.02
N PHE A 36 2.31 -2.92 4.36
CA PHE A 36 1.03 -2.70 5.03
C PHE A 36 0.61 -3.93 5.86
N HIS A 37 0.60 -5.11 5.25
CA HIS A 37 0.14 -6.32 5.94
C HIS A 37 1.13 -6.82 7.00
N ARG A 38 2.44 -6.68 6.77
CA ARG A 38 3.47 -6.94 7.79
C ARG A 38 3.31 -6.01 8.99
N CYS A 39 3.06 -4.72 8.71
CA CYS A 39 2.85 -3.72 9.75
C CYS A 39 1.64 -4.08 10.62
N GLN A 40 0.51 -4.45 9.99
CA GLN A 40 -0.67 -4.91 10.73
C GLN A 40 -0.41 -6.17 11.57
N LYS A 41 0.37 -7.12 11.04
CA LYS A 41 0.71 -8.36 11.76
C LYS A 41 1.58 -8.11 13.00
N VAL A 42 2.54 -7.19 12.92
CA VAL A 42 3.49 -6.91 14.02
C VAL A 42 2.93 -5.89 15.02
N ARG A 43 2.23 -4.86 14.56
CA ARG A 43 1.79 -3.71 15.38
C ARG A 43 0.30 -3.73 15.73
N GLY A 44 -0.50 -4.58 15.07
CA GLY A 44 -1.95 -4.64 15.22
C GLY A 44 -2.70 -3.79 14.18
N GLU A 45 -4.01 -4.01 14.08
CA GLU A 45 -4.86 -3.47 13.01
C GLU A 45 -5.09 -1.95 13.08
N GLN A 46 -4.97 -1.37 14.27
CA GLN A 46 -5.27 0.06 14.54
C GLN A 46 -4.02 0.95 14.60
N TYR A 47 -2.85 0.44 14.19
CA TYR A 47 -1.64 1.25 14.18
C TYR A 47 -1.67 2.25 13.03
N GLU A 48 -2.00 3.51 13.35
CA GLU A 48 -2.11 4.63 12.41
C GLU A 48 -0.96 4.72 11.38
N PRO A 49 0.32 4.54 11.76
CA PRO A 49 1.41 4.60 10.79
C PRO A 49 1.35 3.52 9.69
N CYS A 50 0.66 2.37 9.91
CA CYS A 50 0.46 1.39 8.85
C CYS A 50 -0.40 1.96 7.70
N PHE A 51 -1.31 2.90 7.98
CA PHE A 51 -2.16 3.51 6.96
C PHE A 51 -1.37 4.32 5.93
N TYR A 52 -0.14 4.72 6.24
CA TYR A 52 0.79 5.27 5.25
C TYR A 52 0.97 4.29 4.07
N PHE A 53 1.34 3.04 4.36
CA PHE A 53 1.53 2.02 3.32
C PHE A 53 0.22 1.73 2.58
N LYS A 54 -0.91 1.75 3.30
CA LYS A 54 -2.25 1.62 2.69
C LYS A 54 -2.53 2.67 1.64
N ARG A 55 -2.21 3.93 1.94
CA ARG A 55 -2.36 5.04 0.99
C ARG A 55 -1.43 4.84 -0.21
N VAL A 56 -0.17 4.47 0.03
CA VAL A 56 0.84 4.33 -1.03
C VAL A 56 0.47 3.23 -2.02
N TYR A 57 0.17 2.01 -1.57
CA TYR A 57 -0.15 0.93 -2.52
C TYR A 57 -1.47 1.19 -3.25
N LYS A 58 -2.47 1.83 -2.63
CA LYS A 58 -3.71 2.22 -3.31
C LYS A 58 -3.50 3.32 -4.37
N SER A 59 -2.49 4.15 -4.23
CA SER A 59 -2.17 5.19 -5.22
C SER A 59 -1.34 4.66 -6.39
N LEU A 60 -0.55 3.60 -6.19
CA LEU A 60 0.41 3.10 -7.18
C LEU A 60 -0.04 1.82 -7.89
N CYS A 61 -0.72 0.93 -7.18
CA CYS A 61 -1.07 -0.39 -7.71
C CYS A 61 -2.35 -0.32 -8.56
N PRO A 62 -2.42 -1.08 -9.67
CA PRO A 62 -3.68 -1.37 -10.33
C PRO A 62 -4.64 -2.08 -9.38
N ASN A 63 -5.92 -1.72 -9.40
CA ASN A 63 -6.93 -2.34 -8.53
C ASN A 63 -7.01 -3.86 -8.74
N GLU A 64 -6.93 -4.31 -10.00
CA GLU A 64 -6.94 -5.74 -10.36
C GLU A 64 -5.83 -6.54 -9.64
N TRP A 65 -4.65 -5.94 -9.47
CA TRP A 65 -3.55 -6.61 -8.77
C TRP A 65 -3.83 -6.73 -7.29
N VAL A 66 -4.36 -5.67 -6.68
CA VAL A 66 -4.71 -5.64 -5.26
C VAL A 66 -5.80 -6.66 -4.96
N GLU A 67 -6.87 -6.69 -5.75
CA GLU A 67 -7.96 -7.66 -5.61
C GLU A 67 -7.44 -9.10 -5.72
N LYS A 68 -6.63 -9.38 -6.74
CA LYS A 68 -6.01 -10.70 -6.92
C LYS A 68 -5.12 -11.11 -5.74
N TRP A 69 -4.33 -10.18 -5.20
CA TRP A 69 -3.49 -10.48 -4.03
C TRP A 69 -4.33 -10.67 -2.77
N ASP A 70 -5.41 -9.91 -2.61
CA ASP A 70 -6.36 -10.06 -1.50
C ASP A 70 -7.03 -11.44 -1.53
N ASP A 71 -7.46 -11.90 -2.70
CA ASP A 71 -8.01 -13.25 -2.91
C ASP A 71 -6.97 -14.35 -2.64
N GLN A 72 -5.73 -14.15 -3.08
CA GLN A 72 -4.64 -15.08 -2.80
C GLN A 72 -4.33 -15.14 -1.29
N ARG A 73 -4.42 -14.03 -0.57
CA ARG A 73 -4.22 -14.00 0.89
C ARG A 73 -5.37 -14.67 1.61
N SER A 74 -6.61 -14.44 1.22
CA SER A 74 -7.79 -15.06 1.85
C SER A 74 -7.82 -16.57 1.63
N SER A 75 -7.36 -17.04 0.47
CA SER A 75 -7.20 -18.47 0.14
C SER A 75 -5.91 -19.11 0.69
N GLY A 76 -5.00 -18.33 1.30
CA GLY A 76 -3.71 -18.83 1.81
C GLY A 76 -2.71 -19.24 0.72
N THR A 77 -2.92 -18.83 -0.53
CA THR A 77 -2.06 -19.16 -1.69
C THR A 77 -1.10 -18.02 -2.09
N PHE A 78 -1.08 -16.93 -1.33
CA PHE A 78 -0.24 -15.78 -1.63
C PHE A 78 1.26 -16.11 -1.49
N PRO A 79 2.08 -15.88 -2.53
CA PRO A 79 3.50 -16.29 -2.52
C PRO A 79 4.40 -15.34 -1.70
N GLY A 80 3.91 -14.14 -1.36
CA GLY A 80 4.70 -13.16 -0.62
C GLY A 80 4.75 -13.45 0.87
N ARG A 81 5.89 -13.17 1.51
CA ARG A 81 6.07 -13.34 2.96
C ARG A 81 5.48 -12.15 3.72
N ILE A 82 4.38 -12.40 4.43
CA ILE A 82 3.65 -11.45 5.29
C ILE A 82 3.77 -11.85 6.76
#